data_AF-A0A159Z4H3-F1
#
_entry.id   AF-A0A159Z4H3-F1
#
_cell.length_a   1.000
_cell.length_b   1.000
_cell.length_c   1.000
_cell.angle_alpha   90.00
_cell.angle_beta   90.00
_cell.angle_gamma   90.00
#
_symmetry.space_group_name_H-M   'P 1'
#
loop_
_entity.id
_entity.type
_entity.pdbx_description
1 polymer ?
#
loop_
_entity_poly.entity_id
_entity_poly.type
_entity_poly.pdbx_seq_one_letter_code
_entity_poly.pdbx_strand_id
1 'polypeptide(L)'
;MSDAPPVKGRPPVLFPLFAGLETLEGVGPKTAKLFAGLGVEKPRDLLFTLPHSGVDRRPRASIRDYLPPAVATVEVTVGAHFPPLRKGGPYRVMVRDAVTEFQLVFFRAQGDWLQQQLPTGQRRIVSGKFEIFDNVAQIVHPDHILRVEEGAGLPAWEPVYPLTAGLGQKQVMRAAAAALERAPDLAEWIDPALKAREGWPDWADALRAAHAPPRAPRWRQPPGPCPACL
;
A
#
# COMPACT_ATOMS: atom_id res chain seq x y z
N MET A 1 -29.82 1.52 36.73
CA MET A 1 -28.63 0.68 36.46
C MET A 1 -27.42 1.56 36.65
N SER A 2 -26.47 1.08 37.43
CA SER A 2 -25.50 1.88 38.22
C SER A 2 -24.63 2.79 37.36
N ASP A 3 -24.77 4.11 37.55
CA ASP A 3 -23.86 5.11 37.01
C ASP A 3 -22.63 5.15 37.93
N ALA A 4 -21.52 4.56 37.48
CA ALA A 4 -20.26 4.61 38.22
C ALA A 4 -19.70 6.03 38.15
N PRO A 5 -19.14 6.59 39.24
CA PRO A 5 -18.61 7.95 39.23
C PRO A 5 -17.54 8.09 38.13
N PRO A 6 -17.49 9.22 37.41
CA PRO A 6 -16.52 9.40 36.34
C PRO A 6 -15.11 9.29 36.92
N VAL A 7 -14.38 8.26 36.50
CA VAL A 7 -12.99 8.04 36.89
C VAL A 7 -12.20 9.29 36.47
N LYS A 8 -11.63 10.02 37.44
CA LYS A 8 -10.73 11.14 37.14
C LYS A 8 -9.51 10.59 36.40
N GLY A 9 -9.45 10.83 35.11
CA GLY A 9 -8.35 10.39 34.26
C GLY A 9 -8.84 9.75 32.96
N ARG A 10 -7.89 9.32 32.14
CA ARG A 10 -8.21 8.60 30.90
C ARG A 10 -8.78 7.22 31.24
N PRO A 11 -9.86 6.77 30.58
CA PRO A 11 -10.35 5.41 30.70
C PRO A 11 -9.25 4.37 30.39
N PRO A 12 -9.13 3.28 31.17
CA PRO A 12 -8.10 2.25 30.96
C PRO A 12 -8.10 1.65 29.56
N VAL A 13 -9.28 1.56 28.95
CA VAL A 13 -9.47 1.06 27.58
C VAL A 13 -8.67 1.84 26.53
N LEU A 14 -8.34 3.11 26.82
CA LEU A 14 -7.57 3.97 25.91
C LEU A 14 -6.05 3.92 26.18
N PHE A 15 -5.57 3.31 27.26
CA PHE A 15 -4.15 3.31 27.61
C PHE A 15 -3.23 2.79 26.49
N PRO A 16 -3.58 1.69 25.76
CA PRO A 16 -2.74 1.18 24.68
C PRO A 16 -2.48 2.20 23.56
N LEU A 17 -3.42 3.11 23.31
CA LEU A 17 -3.31 4.14 22.26
C LEU A 17 -2.37 5.30 22.63
N PHE A 18 -1.99 5.41 23.89
CA PHE A 18 -1.15 6.49 24.41
C PHE A 18 0.22 6.03 24.91
N ALA A 19 0.49 4.73 24.82
CA ALA A 19 1.82 4.15 25.02
C ALA A 19 2.85 4.73 24.04
N GLY A 20 4.13 4.46 24.28
CA GLY A 20 5.19 4.80 23.34
C GLY A 20 5.07 4.02 22.02
N LEU A 21 5.47 4.63 20.91
CA LEU A 21 5.42 3.99 19.58
C LEU A 21 6.30 2.75 19.51
N GLU A 22 7.41 2.71 20.26
CA GLU A 22 8.33 1.58 20.35
C GLU A 22 7.70 0.32 20.94
N THR A 23 6.50 0.44 21.53
CA THR A 23 5.74 -0.72 21.98
C THR A 23 5.01 -1.42 20.83
N LEU A 24 4.81 -0.77 19.68
CA LEU A 24 4.15 -1.36 18.52
C LEU A 24 5.04 -2.41 17.87
N GLU A 25 4.42 -3.51 17.42
CA GLU A 25 5.16 -4.56 16.72
C GLU A 25 5.81 -4.01 15.45
N GLY A 26 7.11 -4.29 15.27
CA GLY A 26 7.88 -3.80 14.12
C GLY A 26 8.35 -2.35 14.20
N VAL A 27 8.04 -1.61 15.27
CA VAL A 27 8.54 -0.26 15.50
C VAL A 27 9.60 -0.27 16.60
N GLY A 28 10.88 -0.18 16.22
CA GLY A 28 11.98 -0.05 17.19
C GLY A 28 12.18 1.40 17.68
N PRO A 29 12.97 1.62 18.75
CA PRO A 29 13.23 2.96 19.29
C PRO A 29 13.81 3.96 18.29
N LYS A 30 14.60 3.48 17.32
CA LYS A 30 15.14 4.32 16.23
C LYS A 30 14.04 4.73 15.25
N THR A 31 13.21 3.78 14.84
CA THR A 31 12.08 4.00 13.93
C THR A 31 11.03 4.92 14.56
N ALA A 32 10.74 4.75 15.86
CA ALA A 32 9.84 5.61 16.62
C ALA A 32 10.24 7.09 16.55
N LYS A 33 11.53 7.42 16.61
CA LYS A 33 12.02 8.81 16.47
C LYS A 33 11.77 9.40 15.09
N LEU A 34 11.78 8.57 14.04
CA LEU A 34 11.54 9.05 12.67
C LEU A 34 10.07 9.43 12.47
N PHE A 35 9.13 8.78 13.18
CA PHE A 35 7.69 9.10 13.11
C PHE A 35 7.36 10.52 13.57
N ALA A 36 8.21 11.15 14.40
CA ALA A 36 8.07 12.57 14.75
C ALA A 36 8.09 13.48 13.51
N GLY A 37 8.79 13.09 12.44
CA GLY A 37 8.79 13.80 11.16
C GLY A 37 7.45 13.75 10.40
N LEU A 38 6.51 12.89 10.82
CA LEU A 38 5.13 12.83 10.35
C LEU A 38 4.14 13.45 11.36
N GLY A 39 4.63 14.02 12.47
CA GLY A 39 3.78 14.49 13.57
C GLY A 39 3.14 13.35 14.37
N VAL A 40 3.70 12.14 14.29
CA VAL A 40 3.21 10.94 14.96
C VAL A 40 4.05 10.67 16.20
N GLU A 41 3.47 10.80 17.39
CA GLU A 41 4.15 10.57 18.67
C GLU A 41 3.59 9.36 19.43
N LYS A 42 2.35 8.98 19.14
CA LYS A 42 1.61 7.94 19.85
C LYS A 42 0.86 7.03 18.87
N PRO A 43 0.53 5.79 19.27
CA PRO A 43 -0.27 4.88 18.43
C PRO A 43 -1.60 5.47 17.96
N ARG A 44 -2.26 6.31 18.77
CA ARG A 44 -3.48 7.02 18.33
C ARG A 44 -3.24 7.90 17.10
N ASP A 45 -2.06 8.50 16.97
CA ASP A 45 -1.76 9.44 15.88
C ASP A 45 -1.61 8.64 14.56
N LEU A 46 -1.15 7.39 14.64
CA LEU A 46 -1.14 6.44 13.51
C LEU A 46 -2.55 6.07 13.05
N LEU A 47 -3.53 5.95 13.95
CA LEU A 47 -4.93 5.70 13.59
C LEU A 47 -5.55 6.82 12.74
N PHE A 48 -5.01 8.04 12.85
CA PHE A 48 -5.45 9.19 12.07
C PHE A 48 -4.45 9.59 10.98
N THR A 49 -3.34 8.85 10.87
CA THR A 49 -2.42 8.95 9.73
C THR A 49 -3.00 8.15 8.57
N LEU A 50 -4.05 8.69 7.95
CA LEU A 50 -4.77 7.98 6.90
C LEU A 50 -3.92 7.85 5.63
N PRO A 51 -4.09 6.77 4.85
CA PRO A 51 -3.48 6.68 3.54
C PRO A 51 -4.06 7.75 2.61
N HIS A 52 -3.20 8.47 1.88
CA HIS A 52 -3.61 9.55 0.99
C HIS A 52 -3.93 9.05 -0.43
N SER A 53 -3.47 7.85 -0.77
CA SER A 53 -3.80 7.17 -2.02
C SER A 53 -3.68 5.66 -1.83
N GLY A 54 -3.87 4.89 -2.88
CA GLY A 54 -3.52 3.48 -2.86
C GLY A 54 -3.27 2.95 -4.26
N VAL A 55 -2.64 1.79 -4.30
CA VAL A 55 -2.22 1.10 -5.50
C VAL A 55 -3.16 -0.09 -5.73
N ASP A 56 -3.82 -0.09 -6.89
CA ASP A 56 -4.61 -1.24 -7.32
C ASP A 56 -3.67 -2.34 -7.85
N ARG A 57 -3.51 -3.41 -7.06
CA ARG A 57 -2.68 -4.56 -7.42
C ARG A 57 -3.50 -5.76 -7.88
N ARG A 58 -4.78 -5.56 -8.22
CA ARG A 58 -5.58 -6.62 -8.83
C ARG A 58 -4.93 -7.07 -10.14
N PRO A 59 -4.63 -8.38 -10.30
CA PRO A 59 -4.10 -8.89 -11.55
C PRO A 59 -5.06 -8.62 -12.71
N ARG A 60 -4.55 -8.11 -13.82
CA ARG A 60 -5.28 -8.02 -15.09
C ARG A 60 -4.69 -9.00 -16.10
N ALA A 61 -5.48 -9.32 -17.13
CA ALA A 61 -5.07 -10.25 -18.17
C ALA A 61 -3.93 -9.70 -19.04
N SER A 62 -3.93 -8.39 -19.30
CA SER A 62 -2.88 -7.76 -20.09
C SER A 62 -2.48 -6.38 -19.56
N ILE A 63 -1.24 -6.00 -19.85
CA ILE A 63 -0.73 -4.66 -19.61
C ILE A 63 -1.44 -3.60 -20.46
N ARG A 64 -2.08 -4.01 -21.56
CA ARG A 64 -2.92 -3.14 -22.40
C ARG A 64 -4.17 -2.62 -21.70
N ASP A 65 -4.59 -3.29 -20.63
CA ASP A 65 -5.75 -2.86 -19.84
C ASP A 65 -5.42 -1.69 -18.91
N TYR A 66 -4.16 -1.26 -18.84
CA TYR A 66 -3.71 -0.12 -18.03
C TYR A 66 -3.47 1.11 -18.89
N LEU A 67 -3.79 2.29 -18.33
CA LEU A 67 -3.42 3.58 -18.91
C LEU A 67 -2.05 4.00 -18.35
N PRO A 68 -0.95 4.00 -19.14
CA PRO A 68 0.36 4.41 -18.65
C PRO A 68 0.43 5.95 -18.43
N PRO A 69 1.20 6.43 -17.44
CA PRO A 69 1.94 5.65 -16.45
C PRO A 69 1.03 5.13 -15.32
N ALA A 70 1.16 3.86 -14.97
CA ALA A 70 0.38 3.23 -13.89
C ALA A 70 1.18 2.12 -13.19
N VAL A 71 0.74 1.67 -12.02
CA VAL A 71 1.22 0.41 -11.46
C VAL A 71 0.39 -0.72 -12.06
N ALA A 72 1.03 -1.59 -12.83
CA ALA A 72 0.39 -2.73 -13.47
C ALA A 72 0.73 -4.00 -12.70
N THR A 73 -0.26 -4.88 -12.52
CA THR A 73 -0.08 -6.23 -11.98
C THR A 73 -0.59 -7.21 -13.01
N VAL A 74 0.31 -7.97 -13.61
CA VAL A 74 0.00 -8.88 -14.72
C VAL A 74 0.72 -10.21 -14.52
N GLU A 75 0.07 -11.27 -14.97
CA GLU A 75 0.70 -12.56 -15.06
C GLU A 75 1.44 -12.67 -16.40
N VAL A 76 2.70 -13.09 -16.34
CA VAL A 76 3.57 -13.14 -17.51
C VAL A 76 4.34 -14.45 -17.57
N THR A 77 4.62 -14.89 -18.80
CA THR A 77 5.61 -15.92 -19.09
C THR A 77 6.95 -15.25 -19.32
N VAL A 78 7.96 -15.67 -18.57
CA VAL A 78 9.33 -15.14 -18.67
C VAL A 78 9.99 -15.68 -19.95
N GLY A 79 10.48 -14.77 -20.79
CA GLY A 79 11.21 -15.07 -22.01
C GLY A 79 12.71 -14.89 -21.86
N ALA A 80 13.35 -14.40 -22.93
CA ALA A 80 14.80 -14.24 -22.98
C ALA A 80 15.32 -13.12 -22.06
N HIS A 81 16.49 -13.38 -21.49
CA HIS A 81 17.24 -12.43 -20.67
C HIS A 81 18.31 -11.72 -21.50
N PHE A 82 18.38 -10.40 -21.40
CA PHE A 82 19.32 -9.54 -22.10
C PHE A 82 20.15 -8.77 -21.07
N PRO A 83 21.31 -9.32 -20.66
CA PRO A 83 22.21 -8.64 -19.74
C PRO A 83 22.77 -7.34 -20.36
N PRO A 84 23.19 -6.38 -19.52
CA PRO A 84 23.70 -5.11 -20.02
C PRO A 84 25.03 -5.29 -20.78
N LEU A 85 25.11 -4.75 -22.00
CA LEU A 85 26.34 -4.77 -22.81
C LEU A 85 27.47 -3.91 -22.22
N ARG A 86 27.14 -2.91 -21.40
CA ARG A 86 28.08 -2.00 -20.75
C ARG A 86 27.86 -1.96 -19.25
N LYS A 87 28.93 -1.74 -18.49
CA LYS A 87 28.86 -1.56 -17.04
C LYS A 87 27.91 -0.41 -16.69
N GLY A 88 26.90 -0.69 -15.86
CA GLY A 88 25.87 0.27 -15.46
C GLY A 88 24.68 0.41 -16.43
N GLY A 89 24.65 -0.37 -17.53
CA GLY A 89 23.47 -0.45 -18.39
C GLY A 89 22.29 -1.19 -17.72
N PRO A 90 21.06 -1.05 -18.26
CA PRO A 90 19.90 -1.78 -17.79
C PRO A 90 19.95 -3.25 -18.23
N TYR A 91 19.59 -4.14 -17.31
CA TYR A 91 19.26 -5.54 -17.60
C TYR A 91 17.80 -5.60 -18.09
N ARG A 92 17.56 -6.25 -19.22
CA ARG A 92 16.22 -6.40 -19.79
C ARG A 92 15.80 -7.85 -19.78
N VAL A 93 14.55 -8.12 -19.42
CA VAL A 93 13.95 -9.46 -19.53
C VAL A 93 12.72 -9.32 -20.40
N MET A 94 12.66 -10.07 -21.50
CA MET A 94 11.46 -10.12 -22.33
C MET A 94 10.41 -10.96 -21.61
N VAL A 95 9.18 -10.48 -21.55
CA VAL A 95 8.07 -11.19 -20.94
C VAL A 95 6.84 -11.10 -21.83
N ARG A 96 5.99 -12.11 -21.76
CA ARG A 96 4.75 -12.19 -22.53
C ARG A 96 3.56 -12.33 -21.60
N ASP A 97 2.60 -11.42 -21.69
CA ASP A 97 1.30 -11.58 -21.04
C ASP A 97 0.31 -12.32 -21.96
N ALA A 98 -0.98 -12.31 -21.64
CA ALA A 98 -1.99 -13.00 -22.45
C ALA A 98 -2.14 -12.47 -23.89
N VAL A 99 -1.73 -11.21 -24.16
CA VAL A 99 -2.04 -10.49 -25.41
C VAL A 99 -0.79 -9.92 -26.10
N THR A 100 0.23 -9.49 -25.35
CA THR A 100 1.37 -8.74 -25.86
C THR A 100 2.67 -9.11 -25.16
N GLU A 101 3.78 -8.84 -25.85
CA GLU A 101 5.12 -8.91 -25.28
C GLU A 101 5.59 -7.53 -24.84
N PHE A 102 6.36 -7.48 -23.76
CA PHE A 102 6.93 -6.25 -23.21
C PHE A 102 8.19 -6.57 -22.39
N GLN A 103 8.86 -5.53 -21.88
CA GLN A 103 10.16 -5.69 -21.21
C GLN A 103 10.09 -5.38 -19.72
N LEU A 104 10.71 -6.23 -18.89
CA LEU A 104 11.06 -5.86 -17.53
C LEU A 104 12.46 -5.25 -17.54
N VAL A 105 12.60 -4.09 -16.90
CA VAL A 105 13.86 -3.33 -16.89
C VAL A 105 14.37 -3.21 -15.46
N PHE A 106 15.61 -3.64 -15.25
CA PHE A 106 16.30 -3.52 -13.97
C PHE A 106 17.60 -2.74 -14.13
N PHE A 107 17.77 -1.69 -13.34
CA PHE A 107 19.06 -1.00 -13.21
C PHE A 107 19.89 -1.63 -12.09
N ARG A 108 21.21 -1.78 -12.32
CA ARG A 108 22.17 -2.31 -11.32
C ARG A 108 21.81 -3.69 -10.74
N ALA A 109 21.08 -4.53 -11.48
CA ALA A 109 20.73 -5.87 -11.01
C ALA A 109 21.90 -6.86 -11.12
N GLN A 110 21.91 -7.82 -10.19
CA GLN A 110 22.79 -8.99 -10.27
C GLN A 110 22.14 -10.04 -11.18
N GLY A 111 22.84 -10.41 -12.26
CA GLY A 111 22.29 -11.31 -13.29
C GLY A 111 21.88 -12.67 -12.74
N ASP A 112 22.69 -13.26 -11.86
CA ASP A 112 22.41 -14.58 -11.28
C ASP A 112 21.14 -14.58 -10.41
N TRP A 113 20.94 -13.52 -9.62
CA TRP A 113 19.71 -13.35 -8.84
C TRP A 113 18.49 -13.21 -9.74
N LEU A 114 18.59 -12.44 -10.84
CA LEU A 114 17.50 -12.29 -11.79
C LEU A 114 17.14 -13.61 -12.48
N GLN A 115 18.11 -14.42 -12.88
CA GLN A 115 17.83 -15.71 -13.50
C GLN A 115 17.18 -16.70 -12.52
N GLN A 116 17.53 -16.63 -11.24
CA GLN A 116 16.88 -17.43 -10.20
C GLN A 116 15.44 -16.99 -9.92
N GLN A 117 15.18 -15.68 -9.90
CA GLN A 117 13.84 -15.13 -9.63
C GLN A 117 12.91 -15.23 -10.85
N LEU A 118 13.46 -14.97 -12.04
CA LEU A 118 12.79 -14.97 -13.34
C LEU A 118 13.41 -16.06 -14.26
N PRO A 119 13.23 -17.35 -13.96
CA PRO A 119 13.70 -18.41 -14.86
C PRO A 119 12.89 -18.41 -16.16
N THR A 120 13.59 -18.48 -17.29
CA THR A 120 12.98 -18.53 -18.64
C THR A 120 11.98 -19.68 -18.75
N GLY A 121 10.85 -19.41 -19.39
CA GLY A 121 9.75 -20.34 -19.62
C GLY A 121 8.77 -20.47 -18.46
N GLN A 122 9.04 -19.90 -17.29
CA GLN A 122 8.12 -19.96 -16.15
C GLN A 122 7.13 -18.80 -16.13
N ARG A 123 5.96 -19.04 -15.53
CA ARG A 123 4.95 -18.02 -15.26
C ARG A 123 5.25 -17.32 -13.93
N ARG A 124 5.06 -16.00 -13.90
CA ARG A 124 5.23 -15.14 -12.74
C ARG A 124 4.16 -14.06 -12.73
N ILE A 125 3.74 -13.64 -11.53
CA ILE A 125 2.95 -12.42 -11.37
C ILE A 125 3.92 -11.29 -11.10
N VAL A 126 3.86 -10.27 -11.94
CA VAL A 126 4.74 -9.11 -11.88
C VAL A 126 3.90 -7.89 -11.57
N SER A 127 4.27 -7.16 -10.52
CA SER A 127 3.64 -5.90 -10.14
C SER A 127 4.67 -4.78 -10.12
N GLY A 128 4.43 -3.68 -10.81
CA GLY A 128 5.36 -2.55 -10.82
C GLY A 128 4.93 -1.40 -11.72
N LYS A 129 5.78 -0.38 -11.79
CA LYS A 129 5.53 0.82 -12.58
C LYS A 129 5.62 0.52 -14.08
N PHE A 130 4.47 0.51 -14.73
CA PHE A 130 4.31 0.39 -16.18
C PHE A 130 4.41 1.76 -16.85
N GLU A 131 5.30 1.85 -17.82
CA GLU A 131 5.53 3.03 -18.65
C GLU A 131 5.79 2.61 -20.10
N ILE A 132 5.57 3.55 -21.03
CA ILE A 132 5.98 3.40 -22.43
C ILE A 132 7.18 4.32 -22.64
N PHE A 133 8.32 3.74 -22.98
CA PHE A 133 9.55 4.49 -23.28
C PHE A 133 10.03 4.10 -24.67
N ASP A 134 10.27 5.10 -25.53
CA ASP A 134 10.68 4.90 -26.92
C ASP A 134 9.73 3.95 -27.69
N ASN A 135 8.42 4.13 -27.47
CA ASN A 135 7.35 3.28 -28.01
C ASN A 135 7.41 1.80 -27.57
N VAL A 136 8.22 1.47 -26.56
CA VAL A 136 8.31 0.13 -25.96
C VAL A 136 7.64 0.13 -24.59
N ALA A 137 6.68 -0.78 -24.42
CA ALA A 137 6.07 -1.05 -23.13
C ALA A 137 7.12 -1.68 -22.18
N GLN A 138 7.27 -1.12 -20.99
CA GLN A 138 8.18 -1.63 -19.99
C GLN A 138 7.68 -1.48 -18.55
N ILE A 139 8.03 -2.45 -17.70
CA ILE A 139 7.92 -2.30 -16.25
C ILE A 139 9.32 -2.08 -15.68
N VAL A 140 9.53 -0.91 -15.08
CA VAL A 140 10.82 -0.55 -14.48
C VAL A 140 10.79 -0.94 -13.01
N HIS A 141 11.79 -1.71 -12.58
CA HIS A 141 11.93 -2.19 -11.20
C HIS A 141 10.60 -2.68 -10.60
N PRO A 142 10.10 -3.86 -11.01
CA PRO A 142 8.94 -4.47 -10.39
C PRO A 142 9.05 -4.48 -8.86
N ASP A 143 8.01 -4.00 -8.18
CA ASP A 143 7.89 -4.02 -6.72
C ASP A 143 7.77 -5.46 -6.21
N HIS A 144 7.04 -6.29 -6.97
CA HIS A 144 6.76 -7.68 -6.64
C HIS A 144 6.95 -8.58 -7.87
N ILE A 145 7.65 -9.69 -7.65
CA ILE A 145 7.80 -10.81 -8.59
C ILE A 145 7.44 -12.06 -7.80
N LEU A 146 6.27 -12.63 -8.07
CA LEU A 146 5.73 -13.75 -7.31
C LEU A 146 5.50 -14.96 -8.21
N ARG A 147 5.48 -16.14 -7.62
CA ARG A 147 4.95 -17.32 -8.30
C ARG A 147 3.44 -17.19 -8.46
N VAL A 148 2.87 -17.91 -9.44
CA VAL A 148 1.42 -17.83 -9.70
C VAL A 148 0.62 -18.31 -8.48
N GLU A 149 1.14 -19.30 -7.76
CA GLU A 149 0.55 -19.87 -6.55
C GLU A 149 0.58 -18.88 -5.38
N GLU A 150 1.56 -17.98 -5.35
CA GLU A 150 1.72 -16.94 -4.33
C GLU A 150 0.88 -15.68 -4.65
N GLY A 151 0.31 -15.60 -5.85
CA GLY A 151 -0.48 -14.46 -6.32
C GLY A 151 -1.68 -14.12 -5.47
N ALA A 152 -2.32 -15.12 -4.85
CA ALA A 152 -3.44 -14.92 -3.94
C ALA A 152 -3.05 -14.16 -2.66
N GLY A 153 -1.75 -14.12 -2.33
CA GLY A 153 -1.22 -13.38 -1.19
C GLY A 153 -1.04 -11.88 -1.45
N LEU A 154 -1.15 -11.40 -2.70
CA LEU A 154 -1.11 -9.97 -2.98
C LEU A 154 -2.44 -9.32 -2.56
N PRO A 155 -2.42 -8.34 -1.65
CA PRO A 155 -3.62 -7.57 -1.36
C PRO A 155 -4.06 -6.84 -2.64
N ALA A 156 -5.35 -6.95 -2.97
CA ALA A 156 -5.93 -6.30 -4.14
C ALA A 156 -5.70 -4.78 -4.16
N TRP A 157 -5.59 -4.18 -2.98
CA TRP A 157 -5.38 -2.76 -2.78
C TRP A 157 -4.29 -2.54 -1.73
N GLU A 158 -3.26 -1.79 -2.08
CA GLU A 158 -2.19 -1.41 -1.16
C GLU A 158 -2.31 0.08 -0.79
N PRO A 159 -2.61 0.43 0.47
CA PRO A 159 -2.69 1.82 0.91
C PRO A 159 -1.31 2.49 0.90
N VAL A 160 -1.27 3.75 0.45
CA VAL A 160 -0.05 4.57 0.40
C VAL A 160 -0.14 5.65 1.47
N TYR A 161 0.80 5.63 2.40
CA TYR A 161 0.89 6.55 3.53
C TYR A 161 1.85 7.70 3.25
N PRO A 162 1.69 8.85 3.91
CA PRO A 162 2.71 9.89 3.91
C PRO A 162 4.02 9.34 4.49
N LEU A 163 5.15 9.72 3.88
CA LEU A 163 6.48 9.30 4.29
C LEU A 163 7.31 10.46 4.79
N THR A 164 8.28 10.15 5.63
CA THR A 164 9.35 11.06 6.04
C THR A 164 10.71 10.40 5.84
N ALA A 165 11.79 11.18 5.89
CA ALA A 165 13.12 10.68 5.63
C ALA A 165 13.47 9.50 6.55
N GLY A 166 13.88 8.38 5.95
CA GLY A 166 14.25 7.16 6.68
C GLY A 166 13.09 6.21 7.03
N LEU A 167 11.83 6.56 6.71
CA LEU A 167 10.68 5.64 6.80
C LEU A 167 10.22 5.16 5.43
N GLY A 168 10.12 3.85 5.26
CA GLY A 168 9.55 3.22 4.06
C GLY A 168 8.07 2.91 4.21
N GLN A 169 7.34 2.80 3.08
CA GLN A 169 5.91 2.46 3.05
C GLN A 169 5.57 1.23 3.91
N LYS A 170 6.30 0.12 3.73
CA LYS A 170 6.06 -1.12 4.49
C LYS A 170 6.18 -0.94 6.00
N GLN A 171 7.04 -0.04 6.48
CA GLN A 171 7.19 0.24 7.90
C GLN A 171 5.98 1.02 8.43
N VAL A 172 5.54 2.07 7.72
CA VAL A 172 4.37 2.86 8.11
C VAL A 172 3.10 2.00 8.07
N MET A 173 2.93 1.18 7.02
CA MET A 173 1.80 0.24 6.92
C MET A 173 1.74 -0.74 8.09
N ARG A 174 2.88 -1.34 8.47
CA ARG A 174 2.95 -2.27 9.61
C ARG A 174 2.64 -1.55 10.92
N ALA A 175 3.17 -0.35 11.12
CA ALA A 175 2.90 0.44 12.31
C ALA A 175 1.42 0.83 12.41
N ALA A 176 0.79 1.22 11.30
CA ALA A 176 -0.63 1.53 11.24
C ALA A 176 -1.50 0.29 11.54
N ALA A 177 -1.16 -0.88 10.98
CA ALA A 177 -1.84 -2.14 11.28
C ALA A 177 -1.73 -2.50 12.78
N ALA A 178 -0.53 -2.42 13.36
CA ALA A 178 -0.31 -2.67 14.78
C ALA A 178 -1.06 -1.66 15.68
N ALA A 179 -1.25 -0.42 15.22
CA ALA A 179 -2.07 0.56 15.93
C ALA A 179 -3.57 0.22 15.85
N LEU A 180 -4.06 -0.22 14.69
CA LEU A 180 -5.45 -0.65 14.50
C LEU A 180 -5.83 -1.86 15.36
N GLU A 181 -4.90 -2.80 15.57
CA GLU A 181 -5.10 -3.94 16.48
C GLU A 181 -5.30 -3.50 17.94
N ARG A 182 -4.78 -2.32 18.30
CA ARG A 182 -4.94 -1.73 19.64
C ARG A 182 -6.13 -0.77 19.72
N ALA A 183 -6.85 -0.55 18.63
CA ALA A 183 -8.05 0.27 18.63
C ALA A 183 -9.11 -0.43 19.49
N PRO A 184 -9.55 0.19 20.60
CA PRO A 184 -10.54 -0.41 21.46
C PRO A 184 -11.91 -0.39 20.79
N ASP A 185 -12.77 -1.32 21.21
CA ASP A 185 -14.18 -1.26 20.88
C ASP A 185 -14.83 -0.15 21.72
N LEU A 186 -15.17 0.96 21.07
CA LEU A 186 -15.78 2.12 21.71
C LEU A 186 -17.23 2.21 21.28
N ALA A 187 -18.11 2.46 22.26
CA ALA A 187 -19.49 2.81 21.95
C ALA A 187 -19.52 4.08 21.09
N GLU A 188 -20.46 4.09 20.15
CA GLU A 188 -20.63 5.24 19.28
C GLU A 188 -21.07 6.48 20.05
N TRP A 189 -20.42 7.61 19.75
CA TRP A 189 -20.80 8.89 20.32
C TRP A 189 -21.95 9.56 19.58
N ILE A 190 -22.25 9.13 18.34
CA ILE A 190 -23.30 9.70 17.50
C ILE A 190 -24.67 9.13 17.86
N ASP A 191 -25.73 9.88 17.52
CA ASP A 191 -27.11 9.44 17.69
C ASP A 191 -27.36 8.13 16.90
N PRO A 192 -27.85 7.05 17.55
CA PRO A 192 -28.12 5.78 16.89
C PRO A 192 -29.10 5.87 15.72
N ALA A 193 -30.10 6.75 15.80
CA ALA A 193 -31.08 6.95 14.73
C ALA A 193 -30.44 7.62 13.52
N LEU A 194 -29.54 8.59 13.74
CA LEU A 194 -28.76 9.21 12.66
C LEU A 194 -27.83 8.19 12.02
N LYS A 195 -27.10 7.41 12.82
CA LYS A 195 -26.21 6.35 12.35
C LYS A 195 -26.94 5.35 11.47
N ALA A 196 -28.11 4.87 11.92
CA ALA A 196 -28.94 3.93 11.17
C ALA A 196 -29.47 4.54 9.87
N ARG A 197 -29.88 5.81 9.88
CA ARG A 197 -30.38 6.52 8.69
C ARG A 197 -29.31 6.66 7.61
N GLU A 198 -28.09 7.00 7.99
CA GLU A 198 -26.99 7.23 7.05
C GLU A 198 -26.19 5.96 6.72
N GLY A 199 -26.43 4.87 7.44
CA GLY A 199 -25.72 3.60 7.26
C GLY A 199 -24.23 3.67 7.60
N TRP A 200 -23.86 4.50 8.58
CA TRP A 200 -22.46 4.65 8.98
C TRP A 200 -21.98 3.42 9.78
N PRO A 201 -20.74 2.95 9.56
CA PRO A 201 -20.16 1.84 10.30
C PRO A 201 -19.81 2.24 11.75
N ASP A 202 -19.51 1.24 12.60
CA ASP A 202 -18.90 1.47 13.92
C ASP A 202 -17.54 2.18 13.83
N TRP A 203 -17.18 2.97 14.83
CA TRP A 203 -15.93 3.75 14.84
C TRP A 203 -14.70 2.90 14.51
N ALA A 204 -14.58 1.71 15.10
CA ALA A 204 -13.48 0.79 14.82
C ALA A 204 -13.52 0.27 13.38
N ASP A 205 -14.71 0.02 12.83
CA ASP A 205 -14.90 -0.43 11.45
C ASP A 205 -14.66 0.70 10.44
N ALA A 206 -15.04 1.94 10.77
CA ALA A 206 -14.72 3.13 10.00
C ALA A 206 -13.20 3.31 9.87
N LEU A 207 -12.47 3.14 10.98
CA LEU A 207 -11.00 3.20 10.97
C LEU A 207 -10.38 2.08 10.13
N ARG A 208 -10.81 0.83 10.32
CA ARG A 208 -10.32 -0.30 9.51
C ARG A 208 -10.59 -0.07 8.02
N ALA A 209 -11.79 0.39 7.68
CA ALA A 209 -12.17 0.70 6.30
C ALA A 209 -11.38 1.87 5.73
N ALA A 210 -11.02 2.88 6.52
CA ALA A 210 -10.20 4.00 6.06
C ALA A 210 -8.74 3.59 5.73
N HIS A 211 -8.17 2.68 6.53
CA HIS A 211 -6.80 2.20 6.34
C HIS A 211 -6.66 1.08 5.30
N ALA A 212 -7.68 0.23 5.16
CA ALA A 212 -7.72 -0.88 4.23
C ALA A 212 -9.08 -0.92 3.52
N PRO A 213 -9.35 0.04 2.61
CA PRO A 213 -10.64 0.09 1.97
C PRO A 213 -10.81 -1.15 1.07
N PRO A 214 -11.95 -1.86 1.13
CA PRO A 214 -12.17 -3.09 0.36
C PRO A 214 -12.19 -2.86 -1.16
N ARG A 215 -12.23 -1.59 -1.59
CA ARG A 215 -12.11 -1.10 -2.97
C ARG A 215 -11.34 0.22 -2.91
N ALA A 216 -10.79 0.68 -4.05
CA ALA A 216 -10.24 2.03 -4.14
C ALA A 216 -11.23 3.02 -3.48
N PRO A 217 -10.79 3.80 -2.47
CA PRO A 217 -11.70 4.69 -1.79
C PRO A 217 -12.25 5.64 -2.85
N ARG A 218 -13.57 5.78 -2.90
CA ARG A 218 -14.22 6.80 -3.71
C ARG A 218 -14.04 8.13 -2.97
N TRP A 219 -12.79 8.58 -2.83
CA TRP A 219 -12.53 9.96 -2.47
C TRP A 219 -13.28 10.77 -3.53
N ARG A 220 -14.30 11.51 -3.13
CA ARG A 220 -14.78 12.59 -3.99
C ARG A 220 -13.53 13.45 -4.17
N GLN A 221 -13.01 13.52 -5.40
CA GLN A 221 -12.19 14.65 -5.78
C GLN A 221 -12.90 15.89 -5.22
N PRO A 222 -12.25 16.75 -4.41
CA PRO A 222 -12.78 18.09 -4.29
C PRO A 222 -12.99 18.56 -5.73
N PRO A 223 -14.17 19.10 -6.08
CA PRO A 223 -14.38 19.59 -7.45
C PRO A 223 -13.17 20.45 -7.78
N GLY A 224 -12.51 20.13 -8.91
CA GLY A 224 -11.35 20.90 -9.38
C GLY A 224 -11.70 22.40 -9.41
N PRO A 225 -10.70 23.29 -9.45
CA PRO A 225 -10.94 24.71 -9.41
C PRO A 225 -12.04 25.07 -10.40
N CYS A 226 -13.09 25.72 -9.89
CA CYS A 226 -14.23 26.15 -10.65
C CYS A 226 -13.73 26.88 -11.91
N PRO A 227 -14.10 26.46 -13.13
CA PRO A 227 -13.65 27.13 -14.36
C PRO A 227 -14.18 28.57 -14.49
N ALA A 228 -14.98 29.06 -13.52
CA ALA A 228 -15.55 30.41 -13.51
C ALA A 228 -14.78 31.41 -12.62
N CYS A 229 -13.53 31.12 -12.24
CA CYS A 229 -12.68 32.06 -11.50
C CYS A 229 -11.48 32.60 -12.33
N LEU A 230 -11.59 32.60 -13.66
CA LEU A 230 -10.72 33.36 -14.56
C LEU A 230 -11.52 34.46 -15.25
#